data_AF-A0A521L8Y7-F1
#
_entry.id   AF-A0A521L8Y7-F1
#
_cell.length_a   1.000
_cell.length_b   1.000
_cell.length_c   1.000
_cell.angle_alpha   90.00
_cell.angle_beta   90.00
_cell.angle_gamma   90.00
#
_symmetry.space_group_name_H-M   'P 1'
#
loop_
_entity.id
_entity.type
_entity.pdbx_description
1 polymer ?
#
loop_
_entity_poly.entity_id
_entity_poly.type
_entity_poly.pdbx_seq_one_letter_code
_entity_poly.pdbx_strand_id
1 'polypeptide(L)'
;MVITAVTPDGKALVVPITKLTNTKADDLACVLGNGGDGDHEFLHKPSYAFYEEASIWRVDQLTNCVRNRTFVAKQPASSKMLSRLQQGGRISRRIRPIHQRML
;
A
#
# COMPACT_ATOMS: atom_id res chain seq x y z
N MET A 1 -5.42 -2.81 1.97
CA MET A 1 -3.98 -2.91 1.65
C MET A 1 -3.81 -2.84 0.15
N VAL A 2 -2.62 -2.45 -0.31
CA VAL A 2 -2.28 -2.32 -1.74
C VAL A 2 -0.95 -3.02 -2.00
N ILE A 3 -0.85 -3.73 -3.13
CA ILE A 3 0.41 -4.31 -3.58
C ILE A 3 1.15 -3.23 -4.35
N THR A 4 2.32 -2.80 -3.85
CA THR A 4 3.07 -1.67 -4.41
C THR A 4 4.21 -2.08 -5.30
N ALA A 5 4.73 -3.31 -5.15
CA ALA A 5 5.79 -3.85 -5.99
C ALA A 5 5.68 -5.38 -6.00
N VAL A 6 6.08 -6.00 -7.11
CA VAL A 6 6.19 -7.45 -7.26
C VAL A 6 7.55 -7.77 -7.88
N THR A 7 8.28 -8.68 -7.26
CA THR A 7 9.59 -9.14 -7.74
C THR A 7 9.45 -10.35 -8.67
N PRO A 8 10.44 -10.62 -9.54
CA PRO A 8 10.42 -11.78 -10.44
C PRO A 8 10.32 -13.14 -9.72
N ASP A 9 10.82 -13.24 -8.49
CA ASP A 9 10.73 -14.46 -7.65
C ASP A 9 9.37 -14.62 -6.95
N GLY A 10 8.38 -13.78 -7.30
CA GLY A 10 7.00 -13.90 -6.84
C GLY A 10 6.76 -13.36 -5.43
N LYS A 11 7.57 -12.41 -4.95
CA LYS A 11 7.29 -11.68 -3.70
C LYS A 11 6.61 -10.36 -4.01
N ALA A 12 5.66 -9.99 -3.18
CA ALA A 12 4.89 -8.76 -3.27
C ALA A 12 5.13 -7.92 -2.01
N LEU A 13 5.45 -6.65 -2.20
CA LEU A 13 5.39 -5.69 -1.10
C LEU A 13 3.95 -5.22 -0.95
N VAL A 14 3.40 -5.46 0.24
CA VAL A 14 2.03 -5.11 0.61
C VAL A 14 2.06 -4.00 1.63
N VAL A 15 1.37 -2.91 1.33
CA VAL A 15 1.27 -1.75 2.20
C VAL A 15 -0.18 -1.60 2.68
N PRO A 16 -0.44 -1.67 4.00
CA PRO A 16 -1.75 -1.34 4.54
C PRO A 16 -2.09 0.12 4.27
N ILE A 17 -3.37 0.38 3.97
CA ILE A 17 -3.91 1.73 3.88
C ILE A 17 -4.83 1.89 5.08
N THR A 18 -4.59 2.92 5.87
CA THR A 18 -5.38 3.21 7.07
C THR A 18 -5.96 4.62 7.00
N LYS A 19 -7.03 4.86 7.74
CA LYS A 19 -7.70 6.16 7.77
C LYS A 19 -6.79 7.17 8.48
N LEU A 20 -6.73 8.41 7.98
CA LEU A 20 -6.05 9.50 8.68
C LEU A 20 -6.83 9.86 9.95
N THR A 21 -6.12 9.99 11.08
CA THR A 21 -6.75 10.25 12.38
C THR A 21 -6.36 11.60 12.99
N ASN A 22 -5.52 12.39 12.30
CA ASN A 22 -4.95 13.65 12.77
C ASN A 22 -4.13 13.51 14.06
N THR A 23 -3.59 12.31 14.32
CA THR A 23 -2.70 12.07 15.47
C THR A 23 -1.23 12.21 15.04
N LYS A 24 -0.33 12.50 16.00
CA LYS A 24 1.12 12.63 15.74
C LYS A 24 1.77 11.34 15.20
N ALA A 25 1.05 10.22 15.19
CA ALA A 25 1.55 8.93 14.75
C ALA A 25 1.37 8.67 13.25
N ASP A 26 0.67 9.52 12.51
CA ASP A 26 0.40 9.29 11.08
C ASP A 26 1.66 9.59 10.23
N ASP A 27 2.07 8.64 9.39
CA ASP A 27 3.13 8.86 8.40
C ASP A 27 2.56 9.56 7.17
N LEU A 28 2.83 10.85 7.03
CA LEU A 28 2.33 11.68 5.95
C LEU A 28 3.14 11.55 4.64
N ALA A 29 4.10 10.62 4.56
CA ALA A 29 4.88 10.39 3.35
C ALA A 29 4.01 10.01 2.14
N CYS A 30 2.82 9.43 2.37
CA CYS A 30 1.81 9.26 1.34
C CYS A 30 0.39 9.34 1.94
N VAL A 31 -0.31 10.44 1.67
CA VAL A 31 -1.73 10.63 1.98
C VAL A 31 -2.55 10.44 0.69
N LEU A 32 -3.69 9.78 0.83
CA LEU A 32 -4.62 9.37 -0.22
C LEU A 32 -6.06 9.69 0.19
N GLY A 33 -7.02 9.67 -0.74
CA GLY A 33 -8.44 9.86 -0.45
C GLY A 33 -8.83 11.30 -0.11
N ASN A 34 -7.99 12.27 -0.49
CA ASN A 34 -8.22 13.72 -0.30
C ASN A 34 -8.76 14.38 -1.59
N GLY A 35 -9.47 13.62 -2.44
CA GLY A 35 -9.94 14.11 -3.75
C GLY A 35 -8.81 14.28 -4.77
N GLY A 36 -7.67 13.63 -4.56
CA GLY A 36 -6.54 13.69 -5.49
C GLY A 36 -6.81 12.86 -6.74
N ASP A 37 -6.62 13.47 -7.91
CA ASP A 37 -6.70 12.77 -9.19
C ASP A 37 -5.85 11.49 -9.18
N GLY A 38 -6.50 10.36 -9.42
CA GLY A 38 -5.88 9.04 -9.50
C GLY A 38 -5.99 8.17 -8.25
N ASP A 39 -6.59 8.66 -7.15
CA ASP A 39 -6.89 7.82 -5.99
C ASP A 39 -7.89 6.70 -6.35
N HIS A 40 -7.75 5.53 -5.71
CA HIS A 40 -8.64 4.40 -5.97
C HIS A 40 -10.05 4.68 -5.43
N GLU A 41 -11.08 4.27 -6.19
CA GLU A 41 -12.51 4.38 -5.85
C GLU A 41 -12.92 3.86 -4.46
N PHE A 42 -12.12 2.99 -3.83
CA PHE A 42 -12.41 2.42 -2.51
C PHE A 42 -12.08 3.40 -1.39
N LEU A 43 -11.32 4.46 -1.68
CA LEU A 43 -10.90 5.47 -0.72
C LEU A 43 -11.91 6.61 -0.67
N HIS A 44 -12.92 6.46 0.18
CA HIS A 44 -13.95 7.49 0.39
C HIS A 44 -13.61 8.51 1.48
N LYS A 45 -12.48 8.32 2.18
CA LYS A 45 -12.05 9.16 3.30
C LYS A 45 -10.55 9.42 3.21
N PRO A 46 -10.07 10.57 3.74
CA PRO A 46 -8.66 10.81 3.96
C PRO A 46 -7.99 9.61 4.63
N SER A 47 -6.97 9.08 3.99
CA SER A 47 -6.26 7.86 4.36
C SER A 47 -4.77 8.04 4.11
N TYR A 48 -3.93 7.20 4.68
CA TYR A 48 -2.50 7.20 4.42
C TYR A 48 -1.95 5.79 4.30
N ALA A 49 -0.79 5.68 3.67
CA ALA A 49 -0.03 4.45 3.58
C ALA A 49 0.67 4.16 4.91
N PHE A 50 0.26 3.08 5.58
CA PHE A 50 0.79 2.74 6.89
C PHE A 50 2.08 1.90 6.74
N TYR A 51 3.16 2.58 6.39
CA TYR A 51 4.44 1.97 6.03
C TYR A 51 5.10 1.16 7.15
N GLU A 52 4.80 1.47 8.40
CA GLU A 52 5.29 0.75 9.58
C GLU A 52 4.85 -0.73 9.56
N GLU A 53 3.67 -1.00 9.03
CA GLU A 53 3.07 -2.34 8.88
C GLU A 53 3.20 -2.89 7.44
N ALA A 54 4.09 -2.31 6.63
CA ALA A 54 4.41 -2.89 5.33
C ALA A 54 4.97 -4.32 5.52
N SER A 55 4.58 -5.24 4.64
CA SER A 55 4.97 -6.65 4.74
C SER A 55 5.25 -7.26 3.37
N ILE A 56 6.13 -8.26 3.36
CA ILE A 56 6.45 -9.03 2.15
C ILE A 56 5.63 -10.32 2.18
N TRP A 57 4.85 -10.53 1.12
CA TRP A 57 4.05 -11.74 0.93
C TRP A 57 4.49 -12.47 -0.32
N ARG A 58 4.25 -13.77 -0.39
CA ARG A 58 4.33 -14.46 -1.68
C ARG A 58 3.03 -14.23 -2.47
N VAL A 59 3.15 -14.07 -3.79
CA VAL A 59 2.01 -13.87 -4.67
C VAL A 59 1.04 -15.05 -4.61
N ASP A 60 1.55 -16.28 -4.53
CA ASP A 60 0.74 -17.50 -4.40
C ASP A 60 -0.13 -17.51 -3.12
N GLN A 61 0.42 -17.05 -1.99
CA GLN A 61 -0.30 -16.88 -0.74
C GLN A 61 -1.42 -15.84 -0.87
N LEU A 62 -1.13 -14.68 -1.47
CA LEU A 62 -2.15 -13.65 -1.70
C LEU A 62 -3.27 -14.16 -2.61
N THR A 63 -2.93 -14.86 -3.69
CA THR A 63 -3.90 -15.49 -4.59
C THR A 63 -4.77 -16.51 -3.83
N ASN A 64 -4.17 -17.32 -2.97
CA ASN A 64 -4.92 -18.27 -2.14
C ASN A 64 -5.86 -17.57 -1.15
N CYS A 65 -5.43 -16.47 -0.53
CA CYS A 65 -6.28 -15.68 0.37
C CYS A 65 -7.48 -15.07 -0.35
N VAL A 66 -7.31 -14.62 -1.61
CA VAL A 66 -8.44 -14.16 -2.43
C VAL A 66 -9.37 -15.31 -2.80
N ARG A 67 -8.81 -16.44 -3.26
CA ARG A 67 -9.58 -17.64 -3.63
C ARG A 67 -10.43 -18.16 -2.47
N ASN A 68 -9.85 -18.17 -1.27
CA ASN A 68 -10.51 -18.65 -0.05
C ASN A 68 -11.40 -17.59 0.62
N ARG A 69 -11.61 -16.43 -0.02
CA ARG A 69 -12.42 -15.31 0.48
C ARG A 69 -11.91 -14.69 1.79
N THR A 70 -10.67 -14.97 2.18
CA THR A 70 -9.99 -14.26 3.28
C THR A 70 -9.77 -12.79 2.90
N PHE A 71 -9.39 -12.54 1.65
CA PHE A 71 -9.28 -11.19 1.10
C PHE A 71 -10.28 -10.99 -0.04
N VAL A 72 -10.84 -9.78 -0.09
CA VAL A 72 -11.68 -9.33 -1.21
C VAL A 72 -10.79 -8.49 -2.13
N ALA A 73 -10.50 -9.02 -3.31
CA ALA A 73 -9.79 -8.26 -4.34
C ALA A 73 -10.63 -7.04 -4.76
N LYS A 74 -9.95 -5.90 -4.91
CA LYS A 74 -10.54 -4.66 -5.44
C LYS A 74 -10.03 -4.42 -6.86
N GLN A 75 -10.58 -3.42 -7.52
CA GLN A 75 -10.05 -2.99 -8.81
C GLN A 75 -8.55 -2.63 -8.71
N PRO A 76 -7.82 -2.65 -9.82
CA PRO A 76 -6.44 -2.20 -9.80
C PRO A 76 -6.33 -0.73 -9.38
N ALA A 77 -5.35 -0.43 -8.53
CA ALA A 77 -4.98 0.97 -8.28
C ALA A 77 -4.41 1.59 -9.56
N SER A 78 -4.64 2.88 -9.76
CA SER A 78 -4.06 3.60 -10.90
C SER A 78 -2.52 3.61 -10.82
N SER A 79 -1.85 3.69 -11.96
CA SER A 79 -0.39 3.85 -12.01
C SER A 79 0.09 5.07 -11.22
N LYS A 80 -0.66 6.17 -11.27
CA LYS A 80 -0.37 7.40 -10.51
C LYS A 80 -0.42 7.17 -9.00
N MET A 81 -1.42 6.43 -8.52
CA MET A 81 -1.51 6.08 -7.10
C MET A 81 -0.38 5.14 -6.69
N LEU A 82 -0.06 4.13 -7.51
CA LEU A 82 1.06 3.22 -7.25
C LEU A 82 2.40 3.96 -7.18
N SER A 83 2.67 4.88 -8.11
CA SER A 83 3.89 5.69 -8.08
C SER A 83 3.99 6.55 -6.82
N ARG A 84 2.88 7.16 -6.37
CA ARG A 84 2.83 7.92 -5.11
C ARG A 84 3.12 7.04 -3.89
N LEU A 85 2.56 5.83 -3.86
CA LEU A 85 2.80 4.85 -2.80
C LEU A 85 4.27 4.39 -2.77
N GLN A 86 4.87 4.15 -3.93
CA GLN A 86 6.28 3.78 -4.01
C GLN A 86 7.19 4.93 -3.59
N GLN A 87 6.93 6.14 -4.07
CA GLN A 87 7.68 7.34 -3.71
C GLN A 87 7.59 7.63 -2.20
N GLY A 88 6.39 7.57 -1.63
CA GLY A 88 6.17 7.73 -0.19
C GLY A 88 6.94 6.70 0.61
N GLY A 89 7.01 5.45 0.14
CA GLY A 89 7.80 4.41 0.80
C GLY A 89 9.30 4.72 0.74
N ARG A 90 9.83 5.22 -0.38
CA ARG A 90 11.26 5.57 -0.48
C ARG A 90 11.69 6.70 0.47
N ILE A 91 10.79 7.62 0.83
CA ILE A 91 11.10 8.77 1.70
C ILE A 91 10.61 8.59 3.15
N SER A 92 9.70 7.64 3.39
CA SER A 92 9.19 7.33 4.72
C SER A 92 10.33 6.89 5.65
N ARG A 93 10.33 7.42 6.87
CA ARG A 93 11.22 6.97 7.94
C ARG A 93 10.69 5.74 8.70
N ARG A 94 9.46 5.33 8.41
CA ARG A 94 8.76 4.23 9.11
C ARG A 94 8.80 2.92 8.36
N ILE A 95 8.98 2.96 7.04
CA ILE A 95 9.20 1.74 6.28
C ILE A 95 10.54 1.09 6.68
N ARG A 96 10.56 -0.24 6.78
CA ARG A 96 11.78 -0.96 7.11
C ARG A 96 12.72 -1.00 5.89
N PRO A 97 14.05 -0.94 6.06
CA PRO A 97 15.00 -0.96 4.94
C PRO A 97 14.83 -2.14 3.97
N ILE A 98 14.46 -3.32 4.49
CA ILE A 98 14.20 -4.50 3.65
C ILE A 98 13.01 -4.31 2.69
N HIS A 99 11.99 -3.55 3.10
CA HIS A 99 10.82 -3.24 2.29
C HIS A 99 11.15 -2.14 1.25
N GLN A 100 11.96 -1.15 1.62
CA GLN A 100 12.40 -0.10 0.68
C GLN A 100 13.17 -0.65 -0.52
N ARG A 101 13.97 -1.72 -0.34
CA ARG A 101 14.72 -2.36 -1.42
C ARG A 101 13.83 -2.97 -2.52
N MET A 102 12.54 -3.17 -2.25
CA MET A 102 11.58 -3.68 -3.23
C MET A 102 10.92 -2.57 -4.06
N LEU A 103 11.06 -1.30 -3.66
CA LEU A 103 10.32 -0.17 -4.23
C LEU A 103 11.00 0.44 -5.46
#